data_AF-A0A7F8QA36-F1
#
_entry.id   AF-A0A7F8QA36-F1
#
_cell.length_a   1.000
_cell.length_b   1.000
_cell.length_c   1.000
_cell.angle_alpha   90.00
_cell.angle_beta   90.00
_cell.angle_gamma   90.00
#
_symmetry.space_group_name_H-M   'P 1'
#
loop_
_entity.id
_entity.type
_entity.pdbx_description
1 polymer ?
#
loop_
_entity_poly.entity_id
_entity_poly.type
_entity_poly.pdbx_seq_one_letter_code
_entity_poly.pdbx_strand_id
1 'polypeptide(L)'
;WCAVGTDERRKCEQWRRASGGNVSCESAPSGEDCIALVQKGKADALSLDGGLIYVAGKCGLVPVLAESQKSQNPNKAGCVDRPVEGYLAVAVVRRSDAGLTWNSLRGRKSCHTAVGRTAGWNIPMGLLFNQTGSCKFDEFFSQSCAPGSDPKSNLCALCIGDEKGENKCVPNNSERYFGYTGAFR
;
A
#
# COMPACT_ATOMS: atom_id res chain seq x y z
N TRP A 1 -5.70 -9.27 -15.79
CA TRP A 1 -4.94 -8.63 -14.69
C TRP A 1 -5.42 -7.20 -14.49
N CYS A 2 -5.70 -6.77 -13.26
CA CYS A 2 -6.06 -5.38 -12.96
C CYS A 2 -4.84 -4.59 -12.46
N ALA A 3 -4.45 -3.55 -13.20
CA ALA A 3 -3.33 -2.67 -12.86
C ALA A 3 -3.80 -1.39 -12.15
N VAL A 4 -3.08 -0.95 -11.12
CA VAL A 4 -3.41 0.27 -10.37
C VAL A 4 -2.60 1.45 -10.89
N GLY A 5 -3.28 2.36 -11.60
CA GLY A 5 -2.67 3.52 -12.23
C GLY A 5 -1.93 3.24 -13.55
N THR A 6 -1.38 4.30 -14.13
CA THR A 6 -0.86 4.30 -15.51
C THR A 6 0.45 3.53 -15.67
N ASP A 7 1.34 3.59 -14.67
CA ASP A 7 2.64 2.91 -14.73
C ASP A 7 2.52 1.39 -14.63
N GLU A 8 1.64 0.90 -13.74
CA GLU A 8 1.34 -0.54 -13.68
C GLU A 8 0.66 -1.02 -14.94
N ARG A 9 -0.26 -0.22 -15.52
CA ARG A 9 -0.92 -0.53 -16.78
C ARG A 9 0.10 -0.68 -17.92
N ARG A 10 1.10 0.20 -17.97
CA ARG A 10 2.19 0.15 -18.95
C ARG A 10 3.02 -1.12 -18.81
N LYS A 11 3.40 -1.50 -17.59
CA LYS A 11 4.11 -2.76 -17.31
C LYS A 11 3.27 -3.97 -17.70
N CYS A 12 1.97 -3.96 -17.38
CA CYS A 12 1.08 -5.06 -17.72
C CYS A 12 0.93 -5.22 -19.24
N GLU A 13 0.86 -4.12 -20.01
CA GLU A 13 0.84 -4.18 -21.47
C GLU A 13 2.09 -4.83 -22.08
N GLN A 14 3.26 -4.62 -21.48
CA GLN A 14 4.48 -5.32 -21.89
C GLN A 14 4.37 -6.83 -21.59
N TRP A 15 3.83 -7.19 -20.43
CA TRP A 15 3.60 -8.59 -20.06
C TRP A 15 2.57 -9.26 -20.98
N ARG A 16 1.47 -8.59 -21.33
CA ARG A 16 0.49 -9.09 -22.30
C ARG A 16 1.15 -9.52 -23.60
N ARG A 17 2.02 -8.68 -24.18
CA ARG A 17 2.76 -8.97 -25.41
C ARG A 17 3.67 -10.19 -25.24
N ALA A 18 4.44 -10.23 -24.15
CA ALA A 18 5.34 -11.34 -23.86
C ALA A 18 4.60 -12.68 -23.58
N SER A 19 3.36 -12.61 -23.08
CA SER A 19 2.54 -13.78 -22.79
C SER A 19 1.87 -14.41 -24.02
N GLY A 20 2.06 -13.84 -25.22
CA GLY A 20 1.38 -14.31 -26.43
C GLY A 20 -0.14 -14.10 -26.40
N GLY A 21 -0.64 -13.16 -25.58
CA GLY A 21 -2.07 -12.92 -25.40
C GLY A 21 -2.74 -13.69 -24.27
N ASN A 22 -2.02 -14.55 -23.55
CA ASN A 22 -2.57 -15.29 -22.40
C ASN A 22 -2.93 -14.39 -21.21
N VAL A 23 -2.36 -13.18 -21.14
CA VAL A 23 -2.70 -12.18 -20.12
C VAL A 23 -3.28 -10.94 -20.77
N SER A 24 -4.53 -10.59 -20.43
CA SER A 24 -5.13 -9.29 -20.72
C SER A 24 -4.95 -8.34 -19.54
N CYS A 25 -5.06 -7.02 -19.77
CA CYS A 25 -5.08 -6.09 -18.66
C CYS A 25 -6.19 -5.04 -18.73
N GLU A 26 -6.73 -4.81 -17.55
CA GLU A 26 -7.57 -3.69 -17.17
C GLU A 26 -6.80 -2.75 -16.24
N SER A 27 -7.35 -1.57 -16.00
CA SER A 27 -6.80 -0.64 -15.01
C SER A 27 -7.86 0.11 -14.24
N ALA A 28 -7.52 0.45 -13.01
CA ALA A 28 -8.31 1.29 -12.13
C ALA A 28 -7.42 2.29 -11.38
N PRO A 29 -7.99 3.38 -10.81
CA PRO A 29 -7.19 4.37 -10.11
C PRO A 29 -6.77 3.94 -8.70
N SER A 30 -7.41 2.93 -8.10
CA SER A 30 -7.07 2.38 -6.79
C SER A 30 -7.16 0.85 -6.73
N GLY A 31 -6.57 0.26 -5.69
CA GLY A 31 -6.71 -1.18 -5.43
C GLY A 31 -8.15 -1.60 -5.13
N GLU A 32 -8.93 -0.76 -4.46
CA GLU A 32 -10.35 -1.00 -4.18
C GLU A 32 -11.20 -0.99 -5.45
N ASP A 33 -10.92 -0.07 -6.38
CA ASP A 33 -11.58 -0.05 -7.68
C ASP A 33 -11.25 -1.30 -8.50
N CYS A 34 -10.01 -1.80 -8.42
CA CYS A 34 -9.65 -3.06 -9.03
C CYS A 34 -10.38 -4.25 -8.39
N ILE A 35 -10.54 -4.30 -7.07
CA ILE A 35 -11.36 -5.30 -6.39
C ILE A 35 -12.80 -5.25 -6.93
N ALA A 36 -13.37 -4.06 -7.10
CA ALA A 36 -14.70 -3.89 -7.67
C ALA A 36 -14.79 -4.34 -9.14
N LEU A 37 -13.75 -4.13 -9.95
CA LEU A 37 -13.69 -4.65 -11.32
C LEU A 37 -13.65 -6.18 -11.34
N VAL A 38 -12.94 -6.82 -10.40
CA VAL A 38 -12.92 -8.27 -10.28
C VAL A 38 -14.27 -8.83 -9.88
N GLN A 39 -14.93 -8.24 -8.89
CA GLN A 39 -16.29 -8.63 -8.51
C GLN A 39 -17.30 -8.51 -9.67
N LYS A 40 -17.11 -7.53 -10.56
CA LYS A 40 -17.97 -7.32 -11.73
C LYS A 40 -17.62 -8.21 -12.92
N GLY A 41 -16.63 -9.10 -12.80
CA GLY A 41 -16.15 -9.94 -13.90
C GLY A 41 -15.50 -9.15 -15.04
N LYS A 42 -15.05 -7.92 -14.77
CA LYS A 42 -14.34 -7.09 -15.75
C LYS A 42 -12.82 -7.31 -15.70
N ALA A 43 -12.31 -7.80 -14.57
CA ALA A 43 -10.93 -8.25 -14.42
C ALA A 43 -10.91 -9.56 -13.62
N ASP A 44 -9.82 -10.31 -13.68
CA ASP A 44 -9.79 -11.66 -13.05
C ASP A 44 -8.92 -11.72 -11.79
N ALA A 45 -7.83 -10.97 -11.75
CA ALA A 45 -6.84 -11.05 -10.68
C ALA A 45 -5.97 -9.79 -10.57
N LEU A 46 -5.42 -9.60 -9.38
CA LEU A 46 -4.39 -8.61 -9.04
C LEU A 46 -3.60 -9.08 -7.80
N SER A 47 -2.41 -8.51 -7.57
CA SER A 47 -1.69 -8.67 -6.30
C SER A 47 -2.12 -7.58 -5.31
N LEU A 48 -2.30 -7.93 -4.03
CA LEU A 48 -2.81 -7.05 -2.99
C LEU A 48 -1.94 -7.09 -1.73
N ASP A 49 -1.84 -5.95 -1.07
CA ASP A 49 -1.38 -5.89 0.32
C ASP A 49 -2.38 -6.58 1.26
N GLY A 50 -1.89 -7.16 2.37
CA GLY A 50 -2.71 -7.87 3.36
C GLY A 50 -3.95 -7.10 3.85
N GLY A 51 -3.86 -5.77 3.95
CA GLY A 51 -5.01 -4.94 4.31
C GLY A 51 -6.10 -4.92 3.25
N LEU A 52 -5.74 -4.89 1.96
CA LEU A 52 -6.70 -5.00 0.87
C LEU A 52 -7.17 -6.44 0.64
N ILE A 53 -6.37 -7.45 1.00
CA ILE A 53 -6.84 -8.85 1.04
C ILE A 53 -8.00 -9.01 2.02
N TYR A 54 -7.98 -8.34 3.17
CA TYR A 54 -9.12 -8.33 4.10
C TYR A 54 -10.39 -7.78 3.44
N VAL A 55 -10.28 -6.64 2.75
CA VAL A 55 -11.40 -6.03 2.01
C VAL A 55 -11.90 -6.97 0.91
N ALA A 56 -11.00 -7.49 0.09
CA ALA A 56 -11.31 -8.44 -0.99
C ALA A 56 -12.00 -9.72 -0.45
N GLY A 57 -11.57 -10.24 0.70
CA GLY A 57 -12.17 -11.39 1.36
C GLY A 57 -13.60 -11.11 1.85
N LYS A 58 -13.86 -9.91 2.41
CA LYS A 58 -15.23 -9.48 2.74
C LYS A 58 -16.12 -9.29 1.51
N CYS A 59 -15.50 -9.01 0.38
CA CYS A 59 -16.09 -8.96 -0.94
C CYS A 59 -16.27 -10.36 -1.61
N GLY A 60 -15.90 -11.45 -0.94
CA GLY A 60 -16.07 -12.82 -1.45
C GLY A 60 -14.97 -13.28 -2.41
N LEU A 61 -13.89 -12.51 -2.57
CA LEU A 61 -12.70 -12.96 -3.30
C LEU A 61 -11.82 -13.84 -2.40
N VAL A 62 -11.00 -14.68 -3.01
CA VAL A 62 -10.12 -15.62 -2.31
C VAL A 62 -8.67 -15.44 -2.74
N PRO A 63 -7.68 -15.65 -1.83
CA PRO A 63 -6.27 -15.68 -2.21
C PRO A 63 -5.97 -16.94 -3.03
N VAL A 64 -5.16 -16.79 -4.10
CA VAL A 64 -4.77 -17.90 -4.99
C VAL A 64 -3.30 -18.28 -4.80
N LEU A 65 -2.41 -17.28 -4.83
CA LEU A 65 -0.97 -17.41 -4.61
C LEU A 65 -0.51 -16.27 -3.70
N ALA A 66 0.65 -16.43 -3.08
CA ALA A 66 1.29 -15.41 -2.26
C ALA A 66 2.68 -15.05 -2.79
N GLU A 67 3.07 -13.78 -2.66
CA GLU A 67 4.41 -13.34 -3.01
C GLU A 67 5.42 -13.85 -1.97
N SER A 68 6.27 -14.81 -2.33
CA SER A 68 7.38 -15.25 -1.47
C SER A 68 8.53 -14.25 -1.54
N GLN A 69 8.92 -13.73 -0.38
CA GLN A 69 10.14 -12.94 -0.22
C GLN A 69 11.37 -13.86 -0.02
N LYS A 70 12.57 -13.27 -0.01
CA LYS A 70 13.80 -13.98 0.32
C LYS A 70 13.70 -14.54 1.75
N SER A 71 13.72 -15.86 1.86
CA SER A 71 13.64 -16.58 3.14
C SER A 71 14.87 -16.33 4.02
N GLN A 72 14.64 -16.19 5.32
CA GLN A 72 15.71 -16.14 6.32
C GLN A 72 16.30 -17.52 6.61
N ASN A 73 15.50 -18.58 6.42
CA ASN A 73 15.87 -19.96 6.64
C ASN A 73 15.70 -20.77 5.34
N PRO A 74 16.62 -20.63 4.37
CA PRO A 74 16.51 -21.33 3.10
C PRO A 74 16.51 -22.84 3.35
N ASN A 75 15.38 -23.48 3.06
CA ASN A 75 15.23 -24.93 3.13
C ASN A 75 15.45 -25.55 1.74
N LYS A 76 15.43 -26.89 1.67
CA LYS A 76 15.54 -27.62 0.39
C LYS A 76 14.26 -27.57 -0.45
N ALA A 77 13.15 -27.03 0.08
CA ALA A 77 11.93 -26.88 -0.69
C ALA A 77 12.14 -25.80 -1.76
N GLY A 78 11.60 -26.02 -2.96
CA GLY A 78 11.60 -25.01 -4.01
C GLY A 78 10.85 -23.75 -3.57
N CYS A 79 11.13 -22.60 -4.19
CA CYS A 79 10.51 -21.31 -3.84
C CYS A 79 8.97 -21.37 -3.86
N VAL A 80 8.40 -22.16 -4.77
CA VAL A 80 6.94 -22.29 -4.97
C VAL A 80 6.25 -22.98 -3.79
N ASP A 81 6.88 -24.02 -3.23
CA ASP A 81 6.29 -24.84 -2.15
C ASP A 81 6.76 -24.40 -0.75
N ARG A 82 7.67 -23.41 -0.68
CA ARG A 82 8.15 -22.88 0.59
C ARG A 82 7.03 -22.06 1.25
N PRO A 83 6.67 -22.33 2.51
CA PRO A 83 5.71 -21.51 3.24
C PRO A 83 6.17 -20.05 3.31
N VAL A 84 5.21 -19.12 3.22
CA VAL A 84 5.50 -17.68 3.34
C VAL A 84 5.86 -17.32 4.78
N GLU A 85 6.93 -16.54 4.95
CA GLU A 85 7.42 -16.06 6.26
C GLU A 85 6.85 -14.68 6.64
N GLY A 86 6.07 -14.07 5.74
CA GLY A 86 5.60 -12.70 5.89
C GLY A 86 6.72 -11.67 5.69
N TYR A 87 6.51 -10.47 6.21
CA TYR A 87 7.48 -9.39 6.19
C TYR A 87 7.35 -8.53 7.45
N LEU A 88 8.39 -7.76 7.77
CA LEU A 88 8.42 -6.92 8.96
C LEU A 88 7.92 -5.50 8.67
N ALA A 89 6.94 -5.05 9.45
CA ALA A 89 6.57 -3.64 9.49
C ALA A 89 7.46 -2.90 10.50
N VAL A 90 8.06 -1.79 10.08
CA VAL A 90 8.99 -1.00 10.88
C VAL A 90 8.68 0.49 10.78
N ALA A 91 8.95 1.24 11.85
CA ALA A 91 8.93 2.69 11.83
C ALA A 91 10.36 3.21 11.63
N VAL A 92 10.61 3.92 10.53
CA VAL A 92 11.92 4.45 10.18
C VAL A 92 11.99 5.94 10.49
N VAL A 93 13.08 6.37 11.10
CA VAL A 93 13.34 7.77 11.45
C VAL A 93 14.76 8.16 11.05
N ARG A 94 15.02 9.46 10.89
CA ARG A 94 16.38 9.94 10.66
C ARG A 94 17.23 9.74 11.91
N ARG A 95 18.46 9.28 11.72
CA ARG A 95 19.45 9.15 12.82
C ARG A 95 19.71 10.47 13.55
N SER A 96 19.61 11.60 12.85
CA SER A 96 19.79 12.94 13.42
C SER A 96 18.71 13.30 14.45
N ASP A 97 17.55 12.67 14.40
CA ASP A 97 16.44 12.92 15.34
C ASP A 97 16.58 12.00 16.58
N ALA A 98 17.70 12.10 17.29
CA ALA A 98 18.07 11.18 18.38
C ALA A 98 17.08 11.12 19.56
N GLY A 99 16.25 12.16 19.74
CA GLY A 99 15.20 12.19 20.77
C GLY A 99 13.85 11.62 20.31
N LEU A 100 13.73 11.19 19.05
CA LEU A 100 12.48 10.61 18.54
C LEU A 100 12.38 9.14 18.95
N THR A 101 11.30 8.81 19.64
CA THR A 101 11.00 7.47 20.15
C THR A 101 9.55 7.14 19.83
N TRP A 102 9.17 5.87 19.99
CA TRP A 102 7.76 5.46 19.83
C TRP A 102 6.79 6.28 20.69
N ASN A 103 7.22 6.66 21.90
CA ASN A 103 6.38 7.39 22.85
C ASN A 103 6.33 8.91 22.57
N SER A 104 7.18 9.42 21.68
CA SER A 104 7.25 10.86 21.33
C SER A 104 6.78 11.17 19.90
N LEU A 105 5.99 10.26 19.30
CA LEU A 105 5.46 10.40 17.94
C LEU A 105 4.30 11.40 17.81
N ARG A 106 3.54 11.63 18.89
CA ARG A 106 2.37 12.53 18.86
C ARG A 106 2.77 13.94 18.42
N GLY A 107 2.01 14.52 17.51
CA GLY A 107 2.25 15.86 16.96
C GLY A 107 3.44 15.95 16.00
N ARG A 108 4.17 14.86 15.76
CA ARG A 108 5.21 14.82 14.72
C ARG A 108 4.59 14.69 13.33
N LYS A 109 5.42 14.82 12.30
CA LYS A 109 5.06 14.55 10.92
C LYS A 109 5.24 13.06 10.62
N SER A 110 4.41 12.50 9.75
CA SER A 110 4.48 11.08 9.38
C SER A 110 4.32 10.83 7.88
N CYS A 111 4.89 9.73 7.40
CA CYS A 111 4.78 9.25 6.02
C CYS A 111 4.23 7.82 6.03
N HIS A 112 3.24 7.55 5.19
CA HIS A 112 2.52 6.29 5.13
C HIS A 112 2.46 5.78 3.70
N THR A 113 2.53 4.46 3.52
CA THR A 113 2.52 3.87 2.17
C THR A 113 1.21 4.12 1.43
N ALA A 114 0.07 3.94 2.10
CA ALA A 114 -1.28 4.39 1.76
C ALA A 114 -2.23 3.99 2.89
N VAL A 115 -3.41 4.61 2.94
CA VAL A 115 -4.50 4.19 3.84
C VAL A 115 -4.88 2.74 3.55
N GLY A 116 -5.21 1.98 4.61
CA GLY A 116 -5.66 0.59 4.51
C GLY A 116 -4.54 -0.44 4.28
N ARG A 117 -3.29 -0.03 4.05
CA ARG A 117 -2.15 -0.96 3.91
C ARG A 117 -1.59 -1.39 5.26
N THR A 118 -1.03 -2.59 5.30
CA THR A 118 -0.57 -3.26 6.51
C THR A 118 0.50 -2.48 7.27
N ALA A 119 1.70 -2.31 6.69
CA ALA A 119 2.82 -1.64 7.37
C ALA A 119 2.65 -0.12 7.48
N GLY A 120 2.04 0.50 6.46
CA GLY A 120 1.92 1.95 6.40
C GLY A 120 0.75 2.51 7.19
N TRP A 121 -0.29 1.72 7.46
CA TRP A 121 -1.52 2.21 8.08
C TRP A 121 -2.04 1.30 9.19
N ASN A 122 -2.44 0.07 8.87
CA ASN A 122 -3.18 -0.78 9.83
C ASN A 122 -2.37 -1.11 11.09
N ILE A 123 -1.08 -1.45 10.94
CA ILE A 123 -0.20 -1.71 12.09
C ILE A 123 0.05 -0.44 12.91
N PRO A 124 0.61 0.66 12.35
CA PRO A 124 0.90 1.84 13.15
C PRO A 124 -0.37 2.47 13.73
N MET A 125 -1.42 2.67 12.93
CA MET A 125 -2.66 3.28 13.42
C MET A 125 -3.40 2.37 14.39
N GLY A 126 -3.36 1.05 14.23
CA GLY A 126 -3.93 0.10 15.18
C GLY A 126 -3.23 0.16 16.55
N LEU A 127 -1.89 0.24 16.57
CA LEU A 127 -1.13 0.39 17.82
C LEU A 127 -1.41 1.73 18.52
N LEU A 128 -1.60 2.81 17.76
CA LEU A 128 -1.95 4.12 18.29
C LEU A 128 -3.41 4.18 18.76
N PHE A 129 -4.32 3.53 18.03
CA PHE A 129 -5.72 3.38 18.43
C PHE A 129 -5.83 2.64 19.76
N ASN A 130 -5.08 1.56 19.94
CA ASN A 130 -5.09 0.78 21.19
C ASN A 130 -4.63 1.60 22.41
N GLN A 131 -3.78 2.62 22.20
CA GLN A 131 -3.33 3.52 23.27
C GLN A 131 -4.28 4.69 23.53
N THR A 132 -4.96 5.18 22.49
CA THR A 132 -5.68 6.46 22.55
C THR A 132 -7.20 6.31 22.55
N GLY A 133 -7.72 5.20 22.03
CA GLY A 133 -9.15 4.96 21.80
C GLY A 133 -9.81 5.88 20.77
N SER A 134 -9.05 6.74 20.09
CA SER A 134 -9.60 7.76 19.18
C SER A 134 -9.63 7.27 17.74
N CYS A 135 -10.79 7.35 17.10
CA CYS A 135 -10.94 7.15 15.66
C CYS A 135 -10.53 8.37 14.82
N LYS A 136 -10.13 9.48 15.46
CA LYS A 136 -9.65 10.68 14.77
C LYS A 136 -8.17 10.55 14.43
N PHE A 137 -7.88 9.72 13.43
CA PHE A 137 -6.51 9.38 13.03
C PHE A 137 -5.70 10.58 12.50
N ASP A 138 -6.40 11.62 12.04
CA ASP A 138 -5.85 12.89 11.56
C ASP A 138 -5.40 13.86 12.67
N GLU A 139 -5.67 13.55 13.94
CA GLU A 139 -5.27 14.37 15.09
C GLU A 139 -4.00 13.85 15.80
N PHE A 140 -3.55 12.62 15.52
CA PHE A 140 -2.38 12.06 16.20
C PHE A 140 -1.07 12.69 15.72
N PHE A 141 -0.91 12.79 14.40
CA PHE A 141 0.22 13.46 13.75
C PHE A 141 -0.19 14.87 13.32
N SER A 142 0.74 15.82 13.33
CA SER A 142 0.40 17.22 12.96
C SER A 142 0.13 17.38 11.46
N GLN A 143 0.92 16.69 10.64
CA GLN A 143 0.79 16.64 9.19
C GLN A 143 1.32 15.29 8.70
N SER A 144 0.70 14.74 7.68
CA SER A 144 1.15 13.47 7.10
C SER A 144 1.12 13.50 5.58
N CYS A 145 1.76 12.49 4.97
CA CYS A 145 1.32 11.98 3.68
C CYS A 145 0.81 10.55 3.85
N ALA A 146 -0.50 10.38 3.70
CA ALA A 146 -1.19 9.09 3.70
C ALA A 146 -2.12 9.01 2.48
N PRO A 147 -1.60 8.59 1.31
CA PRO A 147 -2.37 8.51 0.08
C PRO A 147 -3.66 7.70 0.24
N GLY A 148 -4.75 8.18 -0.36
CA GLY A 148 -6.11 7.67 -0.18
C GLY A 148 -6.92 8.37 0.92
N SER A 149 -6.33 9.33 1.65
CA SER A 149 -7.08 10.18 2.59
C SER A 149 -7.81 11.33 1.88
N ASP A 150 -8.65 12.07 2.62
CA ASP A 150 -9.25 13.32 2.11
C ASP A 150 -8.13 14.33 1.75
N PRO A 151 -8.06 14.81 0.49
CA PRO A 151 -7.07 15.78 0.04
C PRO A 151 -7.00 17.07 0.86
N LYS A 152 -8.08 17.44 1.56
CA LYS A 152 -8.15 18.64 2.43
C LYS A 152 -7.69 18.39 3.86
N SER A 153 -7.52 17.12 4.26
CA SER A 153 -7.14 16.76 5.64
C SER A 153 -5.64 16.94 5.89
N ASN A 154 -5.26 16.97 7.18
CA ASN A 154 -3.85 16.98 7.60
C ASN A 154 -3.10 15.72 7.13
N LEU A 155 -3.81 14.64 6.82
CA LEU A 155 -3.23 13.39 6.33
C LEU A 155 -2.66 13.50 4.91
N CYS A 156 -3.08 14.49 4.12
CA CYS A 156 -2.58 14.75 2.77
C CYS A 156 -1.69 15.99 2.69
N ALA A 157 -1.38 16.63 3.82
CA ALA A 157 -0.66 17.90 3.86
C ALA A 157 0.73 17.80 3.22
N LEU A 158 1.44 16.70 3.46
CA LEU A 158 2.83 16.49 3.03
C LEU A 158 2.97 15.76 1.68
N CYS A 159 1.88 15.22 1.13
CA CYS A 159 1.91 14.58 -0.18
C CYS A 159 2.28 15.60 -1.27
N ILE A 160 2.83 15.16 -2.41
CA ILE A 160 3.42 16.08 -3.40
C ILE A 160 2.91 15.88 -4.82
N GLY A 161 2.04 14.90 -5.04
CA GLY A 161 1.53 14.57 -6.35
C GLY A 161 2.61 14.09 -7.31
N ASP A 162 2.32 14.18 -8.60
CA ASP A 162 3.26 13.92 -9.67
C ASP A 162 4.23 15.10 -9.89
N GLU A 163 5.03 15.03 -10.96
CA GLU A 163 6.01 16.08 -11.31
C GLU A 163 5.37 17.45 -11.61
N LYS A 164 4.07 17.50 -11.92
CA LYS A 164 3.32 18.75 -12.13
C LYS A 164 2.62 19.23 -10.86
N GLY A 165 2.71 18.48 -9.76
CA GLY A 165 1.95 18.73 -8.54
C GLY A 165 0.48 18.36 -8.64
N GLU A 166 0.09 17.62 -9.69
CA GLU A 166 -1.25 17.06 -9.84
C GLU A 166 -1.32 15.72 -9.11
N ASN A 167 -2.52 15.11 -8.99
CA ASN A 167 -2.68 13.81 -8.35
C ASN A 167 -2.17 13.75 -6.90
N LYS A 168 -2.24 14.86 -6.16
CA LYS A 168 -1.84 14.92 -4.75
C LYS A 168 -2.67 13.93 -3.93
N CYS A 169 -1.99 13.09 -3.16
CA CYS A 169 -2.58 12.12 -2.24
C CYS A 169 -3.38 10.98 -2.89
N VAL A 170 -3.26 10.76 -4.22
CA VAL A 170 -3.94 9.63 -4.87
C VAL A 170 -3.30 8.30 -4.45
N PRO A 171 -4.07 7.21 -4.24
CA PRO A 171 -3.56 5.92 -3.78
C PRO A 171 -2.98 5.07 -4.93
N ASN A 172 -2.13 5.66 -5.77
CA ASN A 172 -1.42 4.97 -6.86
C ASN A 172 -0.07 5.65 -7.15
N ASN A 173 0.69 5.07 -8.09
CA ASN A 173 2.06 5.50 -8.41
C ASN A 173 2.18 6.90 -9.04
N SER A 174 1.08 7.61 -9.32
CA SER A 174 1.13 9.02 -9.73
C SER A 174 1.49 9.95 -8.56
N GLU A 175 1.19 9.58 -7.31
CA GLU A 175 1.68 10.30 -6.13
C GLU A 175 3.12 9.84 -5.82
N ARG A 176 4.08 10.77 -5.83
CA ARG A 176 5.51 10.43 -5.62
C ARG A 176 5.84 9.95 -4.20
N TYR A 177 4.98 10.23 -3.22
CA TYR A 177 5.07 9.69 -1.86
C TYR A 177 4.20 8.45 -1.61
N PHE A 178 3.63 7.83 -2.65
CA PHE A 178 2.89 6.58 -2.55
C PHE A 178 3.78 5.35 -2.42
N GLY A 179 3.29 4.35 -1.69
CA GLY A 179 3.89 3.03 -1.58
C GLY A 179 5.13 2.98 -0.68
N TYR A 180 5.81 1.83 -0.69
CA TYR A 180 6.98 1.61 0.17
C TYR A 180 8.13 2.58 -0.15
N THR A 181 8.41 2.81 -1.43
CA THR A 181 9.46 3.74 -1.86
C THR A 181 9.09 5.18 -1.58
N GLY A 182 7.85 5.59 -1.85
CA GLY A 182 7.41 6.97 -1.68
C GLY A 182 7.36 7.40 -0.22
N ALA A 183 6.92 6.54 0.69
CA ALA A 183 6.88 6.86 2.12
C ALA A 183 8.29 7.04 2.74
N PHE A 184 9.34 6.51 2.09
CA PHE A 184 10.73 6.65 2.53
C PHE A 184 11.47 7.84 1.89
N ARG A 185 11.01 8.32 0.73
CA ARG A 185 11.64 9.39 -0.07
C ARG A 185 11.69 10.73 0.69
#